data_AF-A0AAU5ZRU4-F1
#
_entry.id   AF-A0AAU5ZRU4-F1
#
_cell.length_a   1.000
_cell.length_b   1.000
_cell.length_c   1.000
_cell.angle_alpha   90.00
_cell.angle_beta   90.00
_cell.angle_gamma   90.00
#
_symmetry.space_group_name_H-M   'P 1'
#
loop_
_entity.id
_entity.type
_entity.pdbx_description
1 polymer ?
#
loop_
_entity_poly.entity_id
_entity_poly.type
_entity_poly.pdbx_seq_one_letter_code
_entity_poly.pdbx_strand_id
1 'polypeptide(L)' 'MLSAVVDGKKGGPVPFFRDILKAASLAVPQTDEALLMIWRREQERAHAAYANPPRPLPPRLVPTASPAASPK' A
#
# COMPACT_ATOMS: atom_id res chain seq x y z
N MET A 1 0.76 5.78 -1.10
CA MET A 1 0.67 5.57 -2.57
C MET A 1 -0.60 6.24 -3.03
N LEU A 2 -0.61 7.06 -4.10
CA LEU A 2 -1.80 7.86 -4.42
C LEU A 2 -3.03 7.01 -4.81
N SER A 3 -2.83 5.87 -5.46
CA SER A 3 -3.92 4.96 -5.82
C SER A 3 -4.65 4.34 -4.62
N ALA A 4 -4.09 4.40 -3.42
CA ALA A 4 -4.78 3.96 -2.20
C ALA A 4 -5.98 4.86 -1.84
N VAL A 5 -6.01 6.11 -2.33
CA VAL A 5 -7.13 7.05 -2.11
C VAL A 5 -8.37 6.67 -2.93
N VAL A 6 -8.23 5.79 -3.92
CA VAL A 6 -9.37 5.31 -4.70
C VAL A 6 -10.13 4.24 -3.91
N ASP A 7 -11.40 4.52 -3.64
CA ASP A 7 -12.30 3.57 -3.01
C ASP A 7 -12.91 2.60 -4.03
N GLY A 8 -12.90 1.32 -3.68
CA GLY A 8 -13.72 0.32 -4.34
C GLY A 8 -15.20 0.49 -3.98
N LYS A 9 -16.08 -0.17 -4.74
CA LYS A 9 -17.55 -0.05 -4.62
C LYS A 9 -18.14 -0.30 -3.22
N LYS A 10 -17.40 -0.95 -2.31
CA LYS A 10 -17.83 -1.29 -0.95
C LYS A 10 -17.08 -0.51 0.14
N GLY A 11 -16.38 0.58 -0.20
CA GLY A 11 -15.59 1.36 0.77
C GLY A 11 -14.31 0.64 1.23
N GLY A 12 -13.70 -0.14 0.32
CA GLY A 12 -12.50 -0.93 0.56
C GLY A 12 -11.50 -0.78 -0.59
N PRO A 13 -10.37 -1.52 -0.57
CA PRO A 13 -9.41 -1.47 -1.67
C PRO A 13 -10.05 -1.86 -2.99
N VAL A 14 -9.60 -1.23 -4.08
CA VAL A 14 -9.95 -1.64 -5.44
C VAL A 14 -9.50 -3.09 -5.70
N PRO A 15 -10.21 -3.87 -6.54
CA PRO A 15 -9.89 -5.29 -6.76
C PRO A 15 -8.45 -5.55 -7.21
N PHE A 16 -7.86 -4.61 -7.96
CA PHE A 16 -6.49 -4.69 -8.47
C PHE A 16 -5.44 -4.10 -7.50
N PHE A 17 -5.79 -3.76 -6.25
CA PHE A 17 -4.84 -3.14 -5.31
C PHE A 17 -3.62 -4.03 -5.03
N ARG A 18 -3.80 -5.36 -5.05
CA ARG A 18 -2.71 -6.35 -4.95
C ARG A 18 -1.70 -6.20 -6.10
N ASP A 19 -2.17 -5.93 -7.31
CA ASP A 19 -1.32 -5.72 -8.48
C ASP A 19 -0.52 -4.43 -8.36
N ILE A 20 -1.10 -3.39 -7.76
CA ILE A 20 -0.38 -2.15 -7.51
C ILE A 20 0.74 -2.36 -6.49
N LEU A 21 0.48 -3.10 -5.40
CA LEU A 21 1.52 -3.45 -4.42
C LEU A 21 2.68 -4.20 -5.10
N LYS A 22 2.35 -5.16 -5.96
CA LYS A 22 3.34 -5.91 -6.75
C LYS A 22 4.14 -5.01 -7.69
N ALA A 23 3.48 -4.13 -8.43
CA ALA A 23 4.12 -3.17 -9.33
C ALA A 23 5.01 -2.16 -8.59
N ALA A 24 4.69 -1.86 -7.33
CA ALA A 24 5.49 -1.02 -6.45
C ALA A 24 6.64 -1.78 -5.74
N SER A 25 6.90 -3.04 -6.11
CA SER A 25 7.88 -3.93 -5.45
C SER A 25 7.66 -4.05 -3.95
N LEU A 26 6.40 -4.09 -3.51
CA LEU A 26 5.99 -4.30 -2.13
C LEU A 26 5.47 -5.72 -1.96
N ALA A 27 5.65 -6.27 -0.76
CA ALA A 27 5.06 -7.56 -0.42
C ALA A 27 3.53 -7.51 -0.59
N VAL A 28 2.98 -8.49 -1.30
CA VAL A 28 1.53 -8.63 -1.49
C VAL A 28 0.99 -9.46 -0.33
N PRO A 29 0.06 -8.95 0.49
CA PRO A 29 -0.55 -9.73 1.56
C PRO A 29 -1.29 -10.94 0.97
N GLN A 30 -1.60 -11.98 1.76
CA GLN A 30 -2.41 -13.11 1.27
C GLN A 30 -3.87 -13.03 1.72
N THR A 31 -4.14 -12.39 2.86
CA THR A 31 -5.48 -12.24 3.41
C THR A 31 -6.10 -10.90 3.04
N ASP A 32 -7.43 -10.81 3.13
CA ASP A 32 -8.16 -9.58 2.84
C ASP A 32 -8.12 -8.60 4.01
N GLU A 33 -8.03 -9.11 5.25
CA GLU A 33 -7.84 -8.28 6.44
C GLU A 33 -6.49 -7.54 6.38
N ALA A 34 -5.43 -8.25 5.99
CA ALA A 34 -4.12 -7.64 5.81
C ALA A 34 -4.13 -6.64 4.64
N LEU A 35 -4.80 -6.97 3.52
CA LEU A 35 -4.97 -6.05 2.40
C LEU A 35 -5.65 -4.75 2.83
N LEU A 36 -6.72 -4.84 3.64
CA LEU A 36 -7.45 -3.70 4.15
C LEU A 36 -6.60 -2.82 5.07
N MET A 37 -5.85 -3.43 5.99
CA MET A 37 -4.95 -2.69 6.90
C MET A 37 -3.85 -1.95 6.11
N ILE A 38 -3.27 -2.60 5.12
CA ILE A 38 -2.24 -2.02 4.25
C ILE A 38 -2.81 -0.87 3.42
N TRP A 39 -4.00 -1.06 2.86
CA TRP A 39 -4.71 -0.03 2.10
C TRP A 39 -4.96 1.22 2.94
N ARG A 40 -5.49 1.08 4.16
CA ARG A 40 -5.70 2.19 5.10
C ARG A 40 -4.37 2.90 5.43
N ARG A 41 -3.29 2.16 5.69
CA ARG A 41 -1.97 2.79 5.90
C ARG A 41 -1.49 3.56 4.68
N GLU A 42 -1.68 3.04 3.47
CA GLU A 42 -1.27 3.73 2.26
C GLU A 42 -2.13 4.97 1.95
N GLN A 43 -3.40 5.00 2.39
CA GLN A 43 -4.23 6.20 2.41
C GLN A 43 -3.69 7.24 3.39
N GLU A 44 -3.43 6.86 4.64
CA GLU A 44 -2.83 7.76 5.65
C GLU A 44 -1.52 8.38 5.13
N ARG A 45 -0.67 7.54 4.51
CA ARG A 45 0.58 8.00 3.88
C ARG A 45 0.32 8.96 2.72
N ALA A 46 -0.68 8.72 1.88
CA ALA A 46 -1.03 9.64 0.79
C ALA A 46 -1.49 10.98 1.35
N HIS A 47 -2.42 10.98 2.31
CA HIS A 47 -2.88 12.21 2.95
C HIS A 47 -1.77 12.98 3.67
N ALA A 48 -0.81 12.29 4.31
CA ALA A 48 0.33 12.94 4.93
C ALA A 48 1.28 13.57 3.88
N ALA A 49 1.54 12.86 2.77
CA ALA A 49 2.41 13.34 1.69
C ALA A 49 1.87 14.60 0.99
N TYR A 50 0.55 14.64 0.79
CA TYR A 50 -0.13 15.71 0.04
C TYR A 50 -0.86 16.73 0.94
N ALA A 51 -0.63 16.71 2.24
CA ALA A 51 -1.13 17.76 3.15
C ALA A 51 -0.42 19.09 2.88
N ASN A 52 -1.06 20.20 3.29
CA ASN A 52 -0.45 21.53 3.28
C ASN A 52 -0.48 22.14 4.70
N PRO A 53 0.64 22.19 5.43
CA PRO A 53 1.97 21.70 5.05
C PRO A 53 2.05 20.15 5.05
N PRO A 54 3.00 19.54 4.31
CA PRO A 54 3.22 18.10 4.34
C PRO A 54 3.52 17.61 5.75
N ARG A 55 2.98 16.43 6.10
CA ARG A 55 3.15 15.81 7.42
C ARG A 55 4.11 14.62 7.36
N PRO A 56 4.72 14.21 8.49
CA PRO A 56 5.54 13.01 8.54
C PRO A 56 4.78 11.77 8.04
N LEU A 57 5.44 10.96 7.20
CA LEU A 57 4.83 9.77 6.61
C LEU A 57 4.85 8.61 7.62
N PRO A 58 3.68 8.04 8.00
CA PRO A 58 3.65 6.88 8.88
C PRO A 58 4.32 5.68 8.20
N PRO A 59 5.05 4.81 8.92
CA PRO A 59 5.80 3.71 8.32
C PRO A 59 4.88 2.76 7.52
N ARG A 60 5.42 2.15 6.46
CA ARG A 60 4.67 1.15 5.70
C ARG A 60 4.49 -0.11 6.55
N LEU A 61 3.31 -0.73 6.44
CA LEU A 61 3.05 -2.05 7.02
C LEU A 61 3.51 -3.18 6.09
N VAL A 62 3.75 -2.88 4.81
CA VAL A 62 4.35 -3.80 3.86
C VAL A 62 5.86 -3.59 3.78
N PRO A 63 6.67 -4.63 3.97
CA PRO A 63 8.08 -4.57 3.61
C PRO A 63 8.22 -4.44 2.08
N THR A 64 9.34 -3.89 1.65
CA THR A 64 9.78 -4.04 0.25
C THR A 64 9.88 -5.53 -0.04
N ALA A 65 9.42 -5.96 -1.21
CA ALA A 65 9.69 -7.31 -1.69
C ALA A 65 11.21 -7.46 -1.72
N SER A 66 11.75 -8.24 -0.77
CA SER A 66 13.18 -8.51 -0.75
C SER A 66 13.54 -9.15 -2.09
N PRO A 67 14.59 -8.70 -2.80
CA PRO A 67 15.20 -9.54 -3.82
C PRO A 67 15.80 -10.72 -3.05
N ALA A 68 15.04 -11.79 -2.85
CA ALA A 68 15.60 -13.03 -2.38
C ALA A 68 16.70 -13.42 -3.37
N ALA A 69 17.93 -13.36 -2.87
CA ALA A 69 19.19 -13.85 -3.41
C ALA A 69 19.13 -14.47 -4.82
N SER A 70 19.87 -13.86 -5.76
CA SER A 70 20.32 -14.55 -6.97
C SER A 70 20.89 -15.92 -6.60
N PRO A 71 20.35 -17.04 -7.09
CA PRO A 71 21.08 -18.30 -7.04
C PRO A 71 22.26 -18.17 -8.01
N LYS A 72 23.46 -18.40 -7.49
CA LYS A 72 24.68 -18.56 -8.28
C LYS A 72 24.87 -20.02 -8.62
#